data_AF-A0A1M4W648-F1
#
_entry.id   AF-A0A1M4W648-F1
#
_cell.length_a   1.000
_cell.length_b   1.000
_cell.length_c   1.000
_cell.angle_alpha   90.00
_cell.angle_beta   90.00
_cell.angle_gamma   90.00
#
_symmetry.space_group_name_H-M   'P 1'
#
loop_
_entity.id
_entity.type
_entity.pdbx_description
1 polymer ?
#
loop_
_entity_poly.entity_id
_entity_poly.type
_entity_poly.pdbx_seq_one_letter_code
_entity_poly.pdbx_strand_id
1 'polypeptide(L)'
;MNSSYTTTLVPLTAEDKQVIKKAISTYYKPNIILLPLLVVCFFFGIWYLLFWLALVIWYNISAFSSIKKNERSLDQPKMILTGKITKKEPPGEEMVIFLGGERFDITYANVTFPLEVDDLVAIHYSQFDDKKRGELLSVEKKE
;
A
#
# COMPACT_ATOMS: atom_id res chain seq x y z
N MET A 1 22.29 -2.56 20.07
CA MET A 1 21.48 -2.33 18.86
C MET A 1 20.69 -1.05 19.08
N ASN A 2 21.18 0.09 18.60
CA ASN A 2 20.39 1.33 18.61
C ASN A 2 19.42 1.22 17.44
N SER A 3 18.18 0.83 17.73
CA SER A 3 17.11 0.88 16.75
C SER A 3 16.79 2.34 16.47
N SER A 4 16.90 2.77 15.22
CA SER A 4 16.66 4.15 14.79
C SER A 4 15.19 4.58 14.89
N TYR A 5 14.31 3.61 15.16
CA TYR A 5 12.90 3.78 15.41
C TYR A 5 12.41 2.71 16.39
N THR A 6 11.33 3.00 17.11
CA THR A 6 10.59 2.02 17.92
C THR A 6 9.43 1.48 17.10
N THR A 7 9.07 0.22 17.35
CA THR A 7 7.93 -0.43 16.69
C THR A 7 6.88 -0.75 17.74
N THR A 8 5.63 -0.36 17.50
CA THR A 8 4.49 -0.71 18.36
C THR A 8 3.37 -1.32 17.53
N LEU A 9 2.63 -2.26 18.12
CA LEU A 9 1.48 -2.91 17.50
C LEU A 9 0.20 -2.39 18.15
N VAL A 10 -0.72 -1.90 17.33
CA VAL A 10 -1.97 -1.28 17.79
C VAL A 10 -3.12 -1.84 16.95
N PRO A 11 -4.33 -2.03 17.51
CA PRO A 11 -5.48 -2.41 16.70
C PRO A 11 -5.78 -1.40 15.58
N LEU A 12 -6.33 -1.90 14.47
CA LEU A 12 -6.78 -1.07 13.36
C LEU A 12 -7.97 -0.19 13.76
N THR A 13 -7.94 1.07 13.36
CA THR A 13 -9.10 1.98 13.42
C THR A 13 -10.05 1.73 12.25
N ALA A 14 -11.24 2.34 12.29
CA ALA A 14 -12.17 2.31 11.18
C ALA A 14 -11.60 2.97 9.91
N GLU A 15 -10.83 4.05 10.08
CA GLU A 15 -10.17 4.77 9.00
C GLU A 15 -9.08 3.90 8.34
N ASP A 16 -8.26 3.22 9.16
CA ASP A 16 -7.24 2.30 8.65
C ASP A 16 -7.86 1.20 7.77
N LYS A 17 -8.99 0.63 8.22
CA LYS A 17 -9.73 -0.38 7.45
C LYS A 17 -10.29 0.17 6.14
N GLN A 18 -10.69 1.44 6.10
CA GLN A 18 -11.15 2.07 4.86
C GLN A 18 -9.99 2.23 3.86
N VAL A 19 -8.79 2.60 4.32
CA VAL A 19 -7.60 2.69 3.46
C VAL A 19 -7.28 1.32 2.85
N ILE A 20 -7.24 0.27 3.67
CA ILE A 20 -6.98 -1.11 3.21
C ILE A 20 -8.06 -1.56 2.22
N LYS A 21 -9.35 -1.33 2.52
CA LYS A 21 -10.46 -1.66 1.61
C LYS A 21 -10.37 -0.90 0.30
N LYS A 22 -9.95 0.37 0.31
CA LYS A 22 -9.74 1.18 -0.89
C LYS A 22 -8.61 0.60 -1.74
N ALA A 23 -7.50 0.18 -1.12
CA ALA A 23 -6.40 -0.51 -1.81
C ALA A 23 -6.90 -1.81 -2.48
N ILE A 24 -7.65 -2.65 -1.76
CA ILE A 24 -8.28 -3.86 -2.30
C ILE A 24 -9.20 -3.52 -3.48
N SER A 25 -10.09 -2.54 -3.33
CA SER A 25 -11.05 -2.15 -4.37
C SER A 25 -10.39 -1.70 -5.66
N THR A 26 -9.18 -1.13 -5.58
CA THR A 26 -8.42 -0.65 -6.74
C THR A 26 -8.00 -1.80 -7.65
N TYR A 27 -7.74 -2.99 -7.10
CA TYR A 27 -7.49 -4.20 -7.89
C TYR A 27 -8.73 -4.75 -8.60
N TYR A 28 -9.94 -4.42 -8.13
CA TYR A 28 -11.18 -4.84 -8.79
C TYR A 28 -11.62 -3.88 -9.89
N LYS A 29 -11.18 -2.61 -9.86
CA LYS A 29 -11.58 -1.59 -10.85
C LYS A 29 -11.27 -1.98 -12.30
N PRO A 30 -10.09 -2.53 -12.65
CA PRO A 30 -9.81 -2.90 -14.03
C PRO A 30 -10.73 -4.00 -14.57
N ASN A 31 -11.24 -4.90 -13.71
CA ASN A 31 -12.21 -5.92 -14.12
C ASN A 31 -13.55 -5.31 -14.59
N ILE A 32 -13.91 -4.10 -14.14
CA ILE A 32 -15.09 -3.37 -14.63
C ILE A 32 -14.97 -3.08 -16.14
N ILE A 33 -13.76 -2.92 -16.64
CA ILE A 33 -13.48 -2.62 -18.06
C ILE A 33 -13.14 -3.92 -18.82
N LEU A 34 -12.30 -4.79 -18.23
CA LEU A 34 -11.85 -6.01 -18.90
C LEU A 34 -12.98 -6.99 -19.21
N LEU A 35 -13.97 -7.15 -18.31
CA LEU A 35 -15.05 -8.11 -18.52
C LEU A 35 -16.00 -7.70 -19.66
N PRO A 36 -16.51 -6.45 -19.73
CA PRO A 36 -17.25 -5.99 -20.90
C PRO A 36 -16.45 -6.06 -22.20
N LEU A 37 -15.15 -5.72 -22.14
CA LEU A 37 -14.29 -5.78 -23.31
C LEU A 37 -14.12 -7.22 -23.83
N LEU A 38 -14.00 -8.20 -22.93
CA LEU A 38 -14.00 -9.62 -23.28
C LEU A 38 -15.28 -10.03 -24.02
N VAL A 39 -16.44 -9.53 -23.57
CA VAL A 39 -17.74 -9.76 -24.24
C VAL A 39 -17.78 -9.13 -25.62
N VAL A 40 -17.23 -7.92 -25.80
CA VAL A 40 -17.13 -7.28 -27.12
C VAL A 40 -16.20 -8.09 -28.03
N CYS A 41 -15.06 -8.54 -27.52
CA CYS A 41 -14.07 -9.31 -28.28
C CYS A 41 -14.57 -10.69 -28.71
N PHE A 42 -15.56 -11.26 -28.02
CA PHE A 42 -16.25 -12.48 -28.44
C PHE A 42 -16.78 -12.39 -29.88
N PHE A 43 -17.31 -11.22 -30.28
CA PHE A 43 -17.90 -11.02 -31.61
C PHE A 43 -16.85 -10.91 -32.74
N PHE A 44 -15.57 -10.73 -32.39
CA PHE A 44 -14.47 -10.61 -33.37
C PHE A 44 -13.81 -11.97 -33.70
N GLY A 45 -14.28 -13.05 -33.07
CA GLY A 45 -13.84 -14.41 -33.36
C GLY A 45 -13.01 -15.06 -32.23
N ILE A 46 -12.89 -16.38 -32.32
CA ILE A 46 -12.37 -17.23 -31.24
C ILE A 46 -10.93 -16.89 -30.83
N TRP A 47 -10.06 -16.53 -31.79
CA TRP A 47 -8.67 -16.19 -31.51
C TRP A 47 -8.54 -14.90 -30.69
N TYR A 48 -9.36 -13.89 -31.00
CA TYR A 48 -9.40 -12.65 -30.23
C TYR A 48 -9.94 -12.89 -28.82
N LEU A 49 -10.99 -13.71 -28.69
CA LEU A 49 -11.53 -14.09 -27.39
C LEU A 49 -10.48 -14.77 -26.51
N LEU A 50 -9.73 -15.74 -27.05
CA LEU A 50 -8.72 -16.48 -26.28
C LEU A 50 -7.57 -15.57 -25.83
N PHE A 51 -7.12 -14.65 -26.68
CA PHE A 51 -6.10 -13.66 -26.31
C PHE A 51 -6.56 -12.77 -25.15
N TRP A 52 -7.77 -12.21 -25.25
CA TRP A 52 -8.33 -11.37 -24.18
C TRP A 52 -8.59 -12.16 -22.90
N LEU A 53 -9.06 -13.40 -23.02
CA LEU A 53 -9.26 -14.28 -21.87
C LEU A 53 -7.94 -14.53 -21.13
N ALA A 54 -6.85 -14.78 -21.85
CA ALA A 54 -5.52 -14.95 -21.25
C ALA A 54 -5.08 -13.69 -20.50
N LEU A 55 -5.32 -12.48 -21.05
CA LEU A 55 -5.03 -11.22 -20.36
C LEU A 55 -5.85 -11.05 -19.07
N VAL A 56 -7.16 -11.35 -19.12
CA VAL A 56 -8.04 -11.30 -17.94
C VAL A 56 -7.53 -12.24 -16.85
N ILE A 57 -7.22 -13.49 -17.21
CA ILE A 57 -6.73 -14.49 -16.26
C ILE A 57 -5.39 -14.06 -15.67
N TRP A 58 -4.45 -13.61 -16.51
CA TRP A 58 -3.14 -13.14 -16.07
C TRP A 58 -3.25 -11.98 -15.09
N TYR A 59 -4.10 -10.99 -15.40
CA TYR A 59 -4.37 -9.86 -14.51
C TYR A 59 -4.91 -10.33 -13.15
N ASN A 60 -5.91 -11.20 -13.14
CA ASN A 60 -6.53 -11.66 -11.90
C ASN A 60 -5.55 -12.51 -11.05
N ILE A 61 -4.72 -13.36 -11.68
CA ILE A 61 -3.70 -14.14 -10.97
C ILE A 61 -2.66 -13.21 -10.33
N SER A 62 -2.18 -12.21 -11.07
CA SER A 62 -1.19 -11.27 -10.55
C SER A 62 -1.75 -10.38 -9.42
N ALA A 63 -3.02 -9.96 -9.52
CA ALA A 63 -3.71 -9.19 -8.49
C ALA A 63 -4.08 -10.03 -7.25
N PHE A 64 -4.35 -11.32 -7.39
CA PHE A 64 -4.84 -12.20 -6.31
C PHE A 64 -3.91 -12.22 -5.09
N SER A 65 -2.59 -12.26 -5.31
CA SER A 65 -1.61 -12.28 -4.23
C SER A 65 -1.66 -11.01 -3.38
N SER A 66 -1.79 -9.85 -4.03
CA SER A 66 -1.89 -8.55 -3.35
C SER A 66 -3.23 -8.39 -2.64
N ILE A 67 -4.34 -8.75 -3.30
CA ILE A 67 -5.68 -8.73 -2.70
C ILE A 67 -5.70 -9.58 -1.43
N LYS A 68 -5.24 -10.84 -1.50
CA LYS A 68 -5.27 -11.75 -0.36
C LYS A 68 -4.41 -11.28 0.81
N LYS A 69 -3.28 -10.64 0.53
CA LYS A 69 -2.43 -10.01 1.58
C LYS A 69 -3.16 -8.87 2.27
N ASN A 70 -3.80 -7.99 1.51
CA ASN A 70 -4.52 -6.84 2.04
C ASN A 70 -5.83 -7.24 2.74
N GLU A 71 -6.49 -8.32 2.28
CA GLU A 71 -7.62 -8.90 3.01
C GLU A 71 -7.19 -9.42 4.37
N ARG A 72 -6.08 -10.16 4.42
CA ARG A 72 -5.53 -10.67 5.68
C ARG A 72 -5.13 -9.53 6.63
N SER A 73 -4.68 -8.39 6.11
CA SER A 73 -4.30 -7.27 6.95
C SER A 73 -5.49 -6.61 7.66
N LEU A 74 -6.75 -6.83 7.24
CA LEU A 74 -7.93 -6.30 7.92
C LEU A 74 -8.16 -6.89 9.32
N ASP A 75 -7.62 -8.09 9.56
CA ASP A 75 -7.75 -8.84 10.81
C ASP A 75 -6.47 -8.81 11.67
N GLN A 76 -5.48 -8.03 11.25
CA GLN A 76 -4.18 -7.92 11.93
C GLN A 76 -4.03 -6.54 12.59
N PRO A 77 -3.23 -6.41 13.65
CA PRO A 77 -2.87 -5.09 14.17
C PRO A 77 -2.10 -4.30 13.11
N LYS A 78 -2.13 -2.97 13.22
CA LYS A 78 -1.22 -2.11 12.49
C LYS A 78 0.12 -2.02 13.22
N MET A 79 1.17 -1.83 12.45
CA MET A 79 2.52 -1.60 12.91
C MET A 79 2.84 -0.10 12.82
N ILE A 80 3.17 0.50 13.95
CA ILE A 80 3.56 1.91 14.04
C ILE A 80 5.06 1.99 14.26
N LEU A 81 5.75 2.67 13.34
CA LEU A 81 7.19 2.89 13.37
C LEU A 81 7.44 4.34 13.80
N THR A 82 7.94 4.54 15.01
CA THR A 82 8.20 5.87 15.55
C THR A 82 9.68 6.15 15.60
N GLY A 83 10.16 7.14 14.86
CA GLY A 83 11.59 7.46 14.80
C GLY A 83 11.84 8.89 14.36
N LYS A 84 13.09 9.33 14.51
CA LYS A 84 13.52 10.64 14.03
C LYS A 84 13.97 10.55 12.57
N ILE A 85 13.59 11.55 11.77
CA ILE A 85 14.05 11.67 10.40
C ILE A 85 15.53 12.01 10.40
N THR A 86 16.37 11.15 9.82
CA THR A 86 17.83 11.38 9.71
C THR A 86 18.22 11.99 8.38
N LYS A 87 17.42 11.73 7.34
CA LYS A 87 17.64 12.24 5.99
C LYS A 87 16.31 12.33 5.25
N LYS A 88 16.23 13.30 4.35
CA LYS A 88 15.14 13.47 3.38
C LYS A 88 15.74 13.52 1.98
N GLU A 89 15.16 12.78 1.05
CA GLU A 89 15.53 12.95 -0.37
C GLU A 89 15.00 14.29 -0.89
N PRO A 90 15.72 14.95 -1.82
CA PRO A 90 15.29 16.24 -2.36
C PRO A 90 13.88 16.13 -2.95
N PRO A 91 13.05 17.17 -2.81
CA PRO A 91 11.66 17.14 -3.24
C PRO A 91 11.58 16.88 -4.75
N GLY A 92 10.96 15.76 -5.12
CA GLY A 92 10.62 15.37 -6.48
C GLY A 92 9.17 14.88 -6.55
N GLU A 93 8.89 13.90 -7.40
CA GLU A 93 7.59 13.21 -7.43
C GLU A 93 7.39 12.28 -6.21
N GLU A 94 8.48 11.75 -5.66
CA GLU A 94 8.47 10.88 -4.48
C GLU A 94 8.85 11.65 -3.22
N MET A 95 8.13 11.41 -2.12
CA MET A 95 8.50 11.86 -0.78
C MET A 95 9.10 10.69 0.00
N VAL A 96 10.43 10.70 0.13
CA VAL A 96 11.18 9.63 0.78
C VAL A 96 11.93 10.17 2.00
N ILE A 97 11.71 9.52 3.14
CA ILE A 97 12.36 9.84 4.40
C ILE A 97 13.17 8.65 4.91
N PHE A 98 14.17 8.94 5.74
CA PHE A 98 15.00 7.93 6.37
C PHE A 98 14.87 8.00 7.87
N LEU A 99 14.65 6.85 8.52
CA LEU A 99 14.74 6.71 9.96
C LEU A 99 16.02 5.92 10.27
N GLY A 100 17.12 6.64 10.51
CA GLY A 100 18.46 6.05 10.57
C GLY A 100 18.94 5.59 9.20
N GLY A 101 19.11 4.28 9.02
CA GLY A 101 19.54 3.66 7.76
C GLY A 101 18.41 3.09 6.92
N GLU A 102 17.16 3.11 7.41
CA GLU A 102 16.02 2.58 6.67
C GLU A 102 15.30 3.65 5.85
N ARG A 103 14.97 3.30 4.60
CA ARG A 103 14.25 4.14 3.64
C ARG A 103 12.74 3.89 3.73
N PHE A 104 11.97 4.97 3.77
CA PHE A 104 10.50 4.94 3.79
C PHE A 104 9.96 5.85 2.71
N ASP A 105 9.20 5.26 1.78
CA ASP A 105 8.42 6.01 0.81
C ASP A 105 7.06 6.36 1.44
N ILE A 106 6.80 7.66 1.55
CA ILE A 106 5.58 8.24 2.12
C ILE A 106 4.84 9.12 1.11
N THR A 107 5.16 9.00 -0.19
CA THR A 107 4.58 9.80 -1.28
C THR A 107 3.05 9.82 -1.27
N TYR A 108 2.44 8.68 -0.93
CA TYR A 108 1.00 8.52 -0.91
C TYR A 108 0.38 8.60 0.48
N ALA A 109 1.19 8.86 1.52
CA ALA A 109 0.62 9.32 2.77
C ALA A 109 0.13 10.74 2.53
N ASN A 110 -1.14 11.01 2.85
CA ASN A 110 -1.74 12.33 2.73
C ASN A 110 -1.16 13.28 3.80
N VAL A 111 0.14 13.56 3.73
CA VAL A 111 0.89 14.36 4.70
C VAL A 111 0.58 15.83 4.44
N THR A 112 -0.16 16.44 5.36
CA THR A 112 -0.60 17.83 5.26
C THR A 112 0.37 18.82 5.92
N PHE A 113 1.52 18.35 6.40
CA PHE A 113 2.48 19.12 7.18
C PHE A 113 3.90 19.00 6.59
N PRO A 114 4.75 20.03 6.75
CA PRO A 114 6.14 19.92 6.36
C PRO A 114 6.88 18.92 7.27
N LEU A 115 7.66 18.05 6.63
CA LEU A 115 8.58 17.12 7.29
C LEU A 115 10.01 17.62 7.11
N GLU A 116 10.71 17.80 8.23
CA GLU A 116 12.10 18.23 8.31
C GLU A 116 13.00 17.14 8.89
N VAL A 117 14.31 17.28 8.71
CA VAL A 117 15.28 16.43 9.41
C VAL A 117 15.18 16.70 10.91
N ASP A 118 15.40 15.67 11.72
CA ASP A 118 15.24 15.65 13.18
C ASP A 118 13.79 15.65 13.71
N ASP A 119 12.78 15.80 12.84
CA ASP A 119 11.39 15.62 13.22
C ASP A 119 11.12 14.20 13.72
N LEU A 120 10.37 14.08 14.82
CA LEU A 120 9.85 12.81 15.32
C LEU A 120 8.57 12.46 14.57
N VAL A 121 8.55 11.32 13.89
CA VAL A 121 7.41 10.87 13.09
C VAL A 121 6.98 9.47 13.47
N ALA A 122 5.68 9.20 13.33
CA ALA A 122 5.09 7.87 13.43
C ALA A 122 4.52 7.46 12.07
N ILE A 123 5.05 6.38 11.50
CA ILE A 123 4.62 5.82 10.21
C ILE A 123 3.78 4.59 10.49
N HIS A 124 2.53 4.60 10.02
CA HIS A 124 1.55 3.56 10.31
C HIS A 124 1.43 2.64 9.10
N TYR A 125 1.69 1.35 9.28
CA TYR A 125 1.56 0.33 8.24
C TYR A 125 0.53 -0.73 8.65
N SER A 126 -0.25 -1.23 7.69
CA SER A 126 -0.96 -2.48 7.89
C SER A 126 0.04 -3.63 7.98
N GLN A 127 -0.32 -4.73 8.62
CA GLN A 127 0.51 -5.92 8.67
C GLN A 127 -0.27 -7.11 8.14
N PHE A 128 0.35 -7.94 7.30
CA PHE A 128 -0.26 -9.20 6.84
C PHE A 128 0.42 -10.44 7.43
N ASP A 129 1.57 -10.24 8.07
CA ASP A 129 2.37 -11.24 8.78
C ASP A 129 3.37 -10.53 9.73
N ASP A 130 3.82 -11.19 10.80
CA ASP A 130 4.56 -10.62 11.94
C ASP A 130 5.87 -9.91 11.57
N LYS A 131 6.35 -10.07 10.34
CA LYS A 131 7.64 -9.53 9.87
C LYS A 131 7.55 -8.61 8.65
N LYS A 132 6.37 -8.40 8.07
CA LYS A 132 6.25 -7.69 6.78
C LYS A 132 5.29 -6.50 6.86
N ARG A 133 5.78 -5.35 6.40
CA ARG A 133 5.01 -4.12 6.15
C ARG A 133 4.03 -4.37 5.00
N GLY A 134 2.76 -4.04 5.22
CA GLY A 134 1.73 -3.99 4.21
C GLY A 134 1.51 -2.57 3.69
N GLU A 135 0.26 -2.15 3.56
CA GLU A 135 -0.12 -0.83 3.06
C GLU A 135 0.26 0.29 4.03
N LEU A 136 0.72 1.41 3.49
CA LEU A 136 0.91 2.65 4.24
C LEU A 136 -0.46 3.23 4.60
N LEU A 137 -0.74 3.37 5.89
CA LEU A 137 -2.03 3.83 6.41
C LEU A 137 -2.02 5.34 6.65
N SER A 138 -1.03 5.82 7.41
CA SER A 138 -0.89 7.23 7.76
C SER A 138 0.54 7.56 8.19
N VAL A 139 0.84 8.85 8.21
CA VAL A 139 2.07 9.41 8.79
C VAL A 139 1.66 10.55 9.71
N GLU A 140 2.15 10.53 10.94
CA GLU A 140 1.89 11.54 11.96
C GLU A 140 3.19 12.17 12.42
N LYS A 141 3.19 13.49 12.64
CA LYS A 141 4.27 14.17 13.39
C LYS A 141 3.97 14.05 14.88
N LYS A 142 4.96 13.66 15.67
CA LYS A 142 4.89 13.67 17.13
C LYS A 142 5.58 14.94 17.63
N GLU A 143 4.95 15.62 18.58
CA GLU A 143 5.52 16.78 19.29
C GLU A 143 6.65 16.35 20.24
#